data_AF-A0A9N9QP45-F1
#
_entry.id   AF-A0A9N9QP45-F1
#
_cell.length_a   1.000
_cell.length_b   1.000
_cell.length_c   1.000
_cell.angle_alpha   90.00
_cell.angle_beta   90.00
_cell.angle_gamma   90.00
#
_symmetry.space_group_name_H-M   'P 1'
#
loop_
_entity.id
_entity.type
_entity.pdbx_description
1 polymer ?
#
loop_
_entity_poly.entity_id
_entity_poly.type
_entity_poly.pdbx_seq_one_letter_code
_entity_poly.pdbx_strand_id
1 'polypeptide(L)'
;MNNDLVEPGAVPDRLPLPESPGMALGSGSIVFEAATQTPTSEGLDSPLFTNKGYCLKTSGHSTYALGNIQRMRQHGQLCDVILKIGIEKFRAHKVVLASVSSYFFAMFNGEMKEQNLQEIAIHDMDATAVDLLLDYAYTGQITITADNVQVLLPASSLLQMQEVREACCRFLLRQLHPTNCLGIRSFADTHSCKELHLKSHVYALQNFQQVVSTEEFLLLPFGEVKELISNSQLNISSEEDVFTAVLNWVKHDLLEREKFISKLMIHVRLPLVNREFLMTRVDNEKLIRDNNECRELLLEAMRYHLAPERRCALSTTRTMERKPKGADPYVFAIGGGSLFAIHAECEAYNPKTDIWHTIAPMQWRRSRSGVTGLRRLLYVVGGYDGATDLATAECYNPLINVWTAITPMGTKRSCLGICSFDGLIYACGGYDGASCLSSMERFDPLTGVWCSCPAMNTRRRYCRISVVENSIYALGGFDSTNYQASVERFDPREGKWQSVPSMSSKRSSCGVAALDGHLYCVGGNDGTMCMSSGEKLNIRRMAWEPISAMHNRRATHEVVAINGHIYALGGTDGSSSLNSVEEYDPKCNKWILVKSMASRRSSVGAAVLDCINIEHVLRQTRLSS
;
A
#
# COMPACT_ATOMS: atom_id res chain seq x y z
N MET A 1 24.14 66.30 33.48
CA MET A 1 25.45 66.94 33.25
C MET A 1 25.77 66.79 31.78
N ASN A 2 25.77 67.93 31.06
CA ASN A 2 26.45 68.30 29.80
C ASN A 2 26.46 67.31 28.62
N ASN A 3 26.33 67.71 27.36
CA ASN A 3 25.95 68.95 26.69
C ASN A 3 25.73 68.58 25.21
N ASP A 4 25.01 69.46 24.54
CA ASP A 4 24.72 69.58 23.10
C ASP A 4 25.89 69.34 22.12
N LEU A 5 25.55 69.00 20.86
CA LEU A 5 25.81 69.88 19.69
C LEU A 5 25.23 69.32 18.36
N VAL A 6 24.14 69.97 17.94
CA VAL A 6 23.74 70.52 16.60
C VAL A 6 24.45 70.05 15.31
N GLU A 7 23.59 69.60 14.36
CA GLU A 7 23.51 69.63 12.87
C GLU A 7 24.49 70.47 11.98
N PRO A 8 24.39 70.47 10.62
CA PRO A 8 24.21 69.38 9.62
C PRO A 8 25.15 69.55 8.37
N GLY A 9 25.14 68.64 7.39
CA GLY A 9 25.83 68.87 6.10
C GLY A 9 25.67 67.74 5.07
N ALA A 10 25.29 68.11 3.85
CA ALA A 10 24.79 67.27 2.76
C ALA A 10 25.85 66.43 1.97
N VAL A 11 25.45 65.20 1.61
CA VAL A 11 25.50 64.44 0.31
C VAL A 11 26.47 64.99 -0.77
N PRO A 12 27.30 64.17 -1.51
CA PRO A 12 26.74 63.14 -2.39
C PRO A 12 27.52 61.84 -2.73
N ASP A 13 26.73 60.97 -3.38
CA ASP A 13 27.04 59.90 -4.35
C ASP A 13 27.64 58.56 -3.90
N ARG A 14 26.80 57.51 -3.96
CA ARG A 14 26.99 56.37 -4.89
C ARG A 14 25.75 55.45 -4.96
N LEU A 15 25.23 55.37 -6.20
CA LEU A 15 24.36 54.38 -6.88
C LEU A 15 23.92 53.10 -6.11
N PRO A 16 22.62 52.75 -6.14
CA PRO A 16 22.12 51.41 -5.80
C PRO A 16 21.86 50.51 -7.03
N LEU A 17 22.01 49.21 -6.78
CA LEU A 17 21.66 48.05 -7.63
C LEU A 17 20.13 47.83 -7.69
N PRO A 18 19.63 47.09 -8.71
CA PRO A 18 18.20 47.04 -9.01
C PRO A 18 17.41 46.09 -8.10
N GLU A 19 16.21 46.55 -7.73
CA GLU A 19 15.16 45.81 -7.03
C GLU A 19 14.44 44.81 -7.96
N SER A 20 14.12 43.65 -7.40
CA SER A 20 13.15 42.67 -7.89
C SER A 20 11.72 43.08 -7.51
N PRO A 21 10.73 43.08 -8.42
CA PRO A 21 9.34 43.29 -8.06
C PRO A 21 8.62 41.98 -7.67
N GLY A 22 7.70 42.14 -6.72
CA GLY A 22 6.99 41.08 -6.02
C GLY A 22 5.89 40.37 -6.80
N MET A 23 5.52 39.21 -6.25
CA MET A 23 4.45 38.33 -6.67
C MET A 23 3.06 38.95 -6.41
N ALA A 24 2.20 38.89 -7.43
CA ALA A 24 0.76 38.95 -7.30
C ALA A 24 0.15 37.62 -7.79
N LEU A 25 -0.76 37.08 -6.97
CA LEU A 25 -1.49 35.83 -7.16
C LEU A 25 -2.46 35.91 -8.34
N GLY A 26 -2.40 34.93 -9.25
CA GLY A 26 -3.37 34.68 -10.30
C GLY A 26 -3.73 33.20 -10.35
N SER A 27 -5.01 32.91 -10.18
CA SER A 27 -5.67 31.60 -10.24
C SER A 27 -5.34 30.82 -11.52
N GLY A 28 -4.66 29.69 -11.37
CA GLY A 28 -4.22 28.85 -12.48
C GLY A 28 -5.28 27.83 -12.91
N SER A 29 -5.85 28.05 -14.10
CA SER A 29 -6.57 27.05 -14.88
C SER A 29 -5.54 26.10 -15.52
N ILE A 30 -5.56 24.82 -15.15
CA ILE A 30 -4.61 23.82 -15.66
C ILE A 30 -5.13 23.30 -17.01
N VAL A 31 -4.49 23.73 -18.11
CA VAL A 31 -4.65 23.15 -19.44
C VAL A 31 -3.70 21.95 -19.56
N PHE A 32 -4.24 20.75 -19.77
CA PHE A 32 -3.45 19.57 -20.08
C PHE A 32 -3.29 19.43 -21.60
N GLU A 33 -2.14 19.84 -22.13
CA GLU A 33 -1.65 19.37 -23.43
C GLU A 33 -1.23 17.90 -23.30
N ALA A 34 -1.85 17.05 -24.11
CA ALA A 34 -1.45 15.66 -24.26
C ALA A 34 -0.40 15.55 -25.37
N ALA A 35 0.80 15.13 -24.95
CA ALA A 35 1.78 14.32 -25.67
C ALA A 35 2.32 14.85 -27.01
N THR A 36 3.65 14.86 -27.14
CA THR A 36 4.34 13.80 -27.90
C THR A 36 5.84 13.90 -27.72
N GLN A 37 6.45 12.76 -27.43
CA GLN A 37 7.88 12.56 -27.52
C GLN A 37 8.33 12.97 -28.91
N THR A 38 9.37 13.78 -28.97
CA THR A 38 10.14 14.05 -30.18
C THR A 38 10.87 12.76 -30.60
N PRO A 39 10.62 12.21 -31.79
CA PRO A 39 11.66 11.51 -32.51
C PRO A 39 12.34 12.53 -33.41
N THR A 40 13.62 12.74 -33.15
CA THR A 40 14.57 13.27 -34.13
C THR A 40 14.49 12.47 -35.42
N SER A 41 14.01 13.08 -36.50
CA SER A 41 14.49 12.81 -37.86
C SER A 41 14.03 13.92 -38.80
N GLU A 42 14.98 14.73 -39.25
CA GLU A 42 14.92 15.40 -40.54
C GLU A 42 14.56 14.37 -41.61
N GLY A 43 13.45 14.59 -42.30
CA GLY A 43 12.99 13.74 -43.40
C GLY A 43 12.13 14.58 -44.32
N LEU A 44 12.75 15.06 -45.40
CA LEU A 44 12.15 15.84 -46.47
C LEU A 44 10.75 15.30 -46.85
N ASP A 45 9.75 16.18 -46.89
CA ASP A 45 8.57 16.05 -47.75
C ASP A 45 9.04 15.99 -49.21
N SER A 46 9.47 14.80 -49.63
CA SER A 46 9.74 14.50 -51.03
C SER A 46 8.40 14.09 -51.67
N PRO A 47 7.95 14.76 -52.74
CA PRO A 47 6.75 14.33 -53.44
C PRO A 47 7.00 12.95 -54.05
N LEU A 48 6.21 11.96 -53.63
CA LEU A 48 6.17 10.64 -54.24
C LEU A 48 5.58 10.76 -55.66
N PHE A 49 6.39 11.17 -56.63
CA PHE A 49 6.12 10.95 -58.04
C PHE A 49 6.09 9.44 -58.27
N THR A 50 4.90 8.85 -58.33
CA THR A 50 4.71 7.49 -58.78
C THR A 50 4.37 7.52 -60.27
N ASN A 51 4.65 6.44 -61.01
CA ASN A 51 4.31 6.30 -62.45
C ASN A 51 2.80 6.43 -62.79
N LYS A 52 1.96 6.84 -61.82
CA LYS A 52 0.51 7.04 -61.94
C LYS A 52 0.06 8.49 -61.72
N GLY A 53 0.96 9.44 -61.45
CA GLY A 53 0.65 10.89 -61.35
C GLY A 53 1.17 11.60 -60.09
N TYR A 54 0.95 12.92 -60.03
CA TYR A 54 1.31 13.79 -58.89
C TYR A 54 0.26 13.72 -57.77
N CYS A 55 0.65 13.28 -56.59
CA CYS A 55 -0.21 13.21 -55.41
C CYS A 55 0.08 14.39 -54.46
N LEU A 56 -0.74 15.45 -54.52
CA LEU A 56 -0.71 16.53 -53.53
C LEU A 56 -1.27 16.03 -52.20
N LYS A 57 -0.45 16.03 -51.14
CA LYS A 57 -0.87 15.70 -49.78
C LYS A 57 -0.69 16.92 -48.89
N THR A 58 -1.73 17.74 -48.77
CA THR A 58 -1.72 18.91 -47.87
C THR A 58 -1.98 18.48 -46.44
N SER A 59 -0.98 18.57 -45.56
CA SER A 59 -1.15 18.36 -44.12
C SER A 59 -2.13 19.41 -43.55
N GLY A 60 -3.28 18.97 -43.02
CA GLY A 60 -4.27 19.85 -42.37
C GLY A 60 -5.46 20.29 -43.24
N HIS A 61 -5.61 19.76 -44.46
CA HIS A 61 -6.78 20.05 -45.31
C HIS A 61 -8.11 19.74 -44.60
N SER A 62 -8.20 18.62 -43.88
CA SER A 62 -9.39 18.21 -43.11
C SER A 62 -9.76 19.20 -42.01
N THR A 63 -8.77 19.72 -41.28
CA THR A 63 -8.97 20.70 -40.21
C THR A 63 -9.48 22.04 -40.77
N TYR A 64 -8.92 22.51 -41.88
CA TYR A 64 -9.37 23.73 -42.53
C TYR A 64 -10.78 23.59 -43.12
N ALA A 65 -11.08 22.45 -43.73
CA ALA A 65 -12.41 22.14 -44.25
C ALA A 65 -13.47 22.12 -43.15
N LEU A 66 -13.22 21.40 -42.04
CA LEU A 66 -14.13 21.36 -40.88
C LEU A 66 -14.26 22.74 -40.21
N GLY A 67 -13.18 23.51 -40.13
CA GLY A 67 -13.23 24.89 -39.63
C GLY A 67 -14.12 25.81 -40.46
N ASN A 68 -14.14 25.64 -41.79
CA ASN A 68 -15.07 26.38 -42.65
C ASN A 68 -16.53 25.91 -42.46
N ILE A 69 -16.75 24.61 -42.26
CA ILE A 69 -18.09 24.07 -41.99
C ILE A 69 -18.62 24.58 -40.63
N GLN A 70 -17.76 24.73 -39.61
CA GLN A 70 -18.16 25.35 -38.34
C GLN A 70 -18.62 26.80 -38.53
N ARG A 71 -17.92 27.60 -39.36
CA ARG A 71 -18.38 28.97 -39.69
C ARG A 71 -19.74 28.95 -40.40
N MET A 72 -19.97 28.01 -41.30
CA MET A 72 -21.27 27.84 -41.97
C MET A 72 -22.38 27.52 -40.96
N ARG A 73 -22.11 26.66 -39.97
CA ARG A 73 -23.05 26.36 -38.87
C ARG A 73 -23.41 27.62 -38.07
N GLN A 74 -22.42 28.43 -37.68
CA GLN A 74 -22.62 29.66 -36.90
C GLN A 74 -23.49 30.68 -37.66
N HIS A 75 -23.39 30.73 -38.98
CA HIS A 75 -24.25 31.57 -39.83
C HIS A 75 -25.56 30.90 -40.27
N GLY A 76 -25.82 29.66 -39.83
CA GLY A 76 -27.03 28.90 -40.18
C GLY A 76 -27.13 28.54 -41.66
N GLN A 77 -26.00 28.48 -42.38
CA GLN A 77 -25.91 28.15 -43.79
C GLN A 77 -25.79 26.64 -43.98
N LEU A 78 -26.54 26.07 -44.93
CA LEU A 78 -26.52 24.64 -45.29
C LEU A 78 -26.88 23.66 -44.15
N CYS A 79 -27.38 24.15 -43.01
CA CYS A 79 -27.88 23.30 -41.93
C CYS A 79 -29.16 22.56 -42.36
N ASP A 80 -29.15 21.25 -42.28
CA ASP A 80 -30.22 20.32 -42.72
C ASP A 80 -30.92 19.62 -41.55
N VAL A 81 -30.52 19.94 -40.30
CA VAL A 81 -31.16 19.44 -39.07
C VAL A 81 -31.14 20.49 -37.95
N ILE A 82 -32.21 20.50 -37.16
CA ILE A 82 -32.36 21.28 -35.93
C ILE A 82 -32.60 20.31 -34.78
N LEU A 83 -31.71 20.32 -33.78
CA LEU A 83 -31.87 19.56 -32.54
C LEU A 83 -32.57 20.46 -31.52
N LYS A 84 -33.72 20.00 -31.01
CA LYS A 84 -34.48 20.70 -29.96
C LYS A 84 -34.27 19.98 -28.62
N ILE A 85 -33.71 20.69 -27.64
CA ILE A 85 -33.48 20.19 -26.29
C ILE A 85 -34.17 21.15 -25.32
N GLY A 86 -35.30 20.72 -24.77
CA GLY A 86 -36.18 21.59 -24.00
C GLY A 86 -36.65 22.80 -24.81
N ILE A 87 -36.14 23.99 -24.45
CA ILE A 87 -36.47 25.27 -25.09
C ILE A 87 -35.42 25.65 -26.14
N GLU A 88 -34.20 25.13 -26.05
CA GLU A 88 -33.09 25.51 -26.91
C GLU A 88 -33.12 24.75 -28.25
N LYS A 89 -32.69 25.44 -29.32
CA LYS A 89 -32.65 24.90 -30.68
C LYS A 89 -31.25 25.06 -31.26
N PHE A 90 -30.64 23.95 -31.64
CA PHE A 90 -29.31 23.90 -32.21
C PHE A 90 -29.35 23.52 -33.68
N ARG A 91 -28.77 24.34 -34.55
CA ARG A 91 -28.63 24.03 -35.98
C ARG A 91 -27.35 23.24 -36.22
N ALA A 92 -27.43 22.19 -37.05
CA ALA A 92 -26.29 21.34 -37.38
C ALA A 92 -26.44 20.72 -38.79
N HIS A 93 -25.38 20.01 -39.21
CA HIS A 93 -25.32 19.26 -40.45
C HIS A 93 -25.40 17.75 -40.16
N LYS A 94 -26.34 17.02 -40.79
CA LYS A 94 -26.55 15.58 -40.60
C LYS A 94 -25.28 14.78 -40.87
N VAL A 95 -24.54 15.15 -41.91
CA VAL A 95 -23.30 14.47 -42.32
C VAL A 95 -22.20 14.55 -41.24
N VAL A 96 -22.04 15.71 -40.60
CA VAL A 96 -21.02 15.90 -39.56
C VAL A 96 -21.41 15.11 -38.31
N LEU A 97 -22.67 15.20 -37.90
CA LEU A 97 -23.17 14.46 -36.74
C LEU A 97 -23.09 12.94 -36.94
N ALA A 98 -23.47 12.44 -38.11
CA ALA A 98 -23.34 11.02 -38.46
C ALA A 98 -21.88 10.54 -38.49
N SER A 99 -20.93 11.42 -38.82
CA SER A 99 -19.52 11.06 -38.87
C SER A 99 -18.88 10.89 -37.49
N VAL A 100 -19.35 11.65 -36.49
CA VAL A 100 -18.76 11.67 -35.13
C VAL A 100 -19.54 10.81 -34.14
N SER A 101 -20.83 10.60 -34.36
CA SER A 101 -21.73 9.88 -33.45
C SER A 101 -22.38 8.70 -34.15
N SER A 102 -22.16 7.51 -33.58
CA SER A 102 -22.83 6.28 -34.04
C SER A 102 -24.35 6.33 -33.83
N TYR A 103 -24.80 7.06 -32.81
CA TYR A 103 -26.22 7.29 -32.56
C TYR A 103 -26.88 8.07 -33.70
N PHE A 104 -26.29 9.21 -34.10
CA PHE A 104 -26.80 9.99 -35.23
C PHE A 104 -26.62 9.26 -36.57
N PHE A 105 -25.54 8.50 -36.75
CA PHE A 105 -25.37 7.65 -37.93
C PHE A 105 -26.52 6.66 -38.09
N ALA A 106 -26.88 5.95 -37.03
CA ALA A 106 -27.99 5.00 -37.04
C ALA A 106 -29.36 5.69 -37.23
N MET A 107 -29.54 6.87 -36.61
CA MET A 107 -30.77 7.65 -36.73
C MET A 107 -31.02 8.17 -38.16
N PHE A 108 -29.98 8.65 -38.85
CA PHE A 108 -30.14 9.24 -40.17
C PHE A 108 -30.09 8.22 -41.31
N ASN A 109 -29.40 7.09 -41.13
CA ASN A 109 -29.28 6.05 -42.16
C ASN A 109 -30.22 4.84 -41.94
N GLY A 110 -30.88 4.75 -40.77
CA GLY A 110 -31.86 3.70 -40.49
C GLY A 110 -33.28 4.04 -40.98
N GLU A 111 -34.20 3.08 -40.87
CA GLU A 111 -35.63 3.26 -41.19
C GLU A 111 -36.42 3.97 -40.07
N MET A 112 -35.80 4.93 -39.38
CA MET A 112 -36.45 5.67 -38.29
C MET A 112 -37.27 6.85 -38.82
N LYS A 113 -38.36 7.22 -38.14
CA LYS A 113 -39.26 8.32 -38.58
C LYS A 113 -38.52 9.67 -38.60
N GLU A 114 -37.52 9.80 -37.76
CA GLU A 114 -36.66 10.95 -37.54
C GLU A 114 -35.78 11.27 -38.75
N GLN A 115 -35.59 10.32 -39.67
CA GLN A 115 -34.81 10.52 -40.90
C GLN A 115 -35.35 11.68 -41.75
N ASN A 116 -36.67 11.77 -41.88
CA ASN A 116 -37.36 12.76 -42.71
C ASN A 116 -37.71 14.06 -41.96
N LEU A 117 -37.45 14.12 -40.66
CA LEU A 117 -37.72 15.30 -39.85
C LEU A 117 -36.57 16.30 -39.97
N GLN A 118 -36.91 17.58 -40.10
CA GLN A 118 -35.96 18.69 -39.99
C GLN A 118 -35.72 19.11 -38.53
N GLU A 119 -36.69 18.87 -37.65
CA GLU A 119 -36.60 19.19 -36.22
C GLU A 119 -36.72 17.90 -35.40
N ILE A 120 -35.69 17.58 -34.63
CA ILE A 120 -35.58 16.37 -33.82
C ILE A 120 -35.54 16.78 -32.35
N ALA A 121 -36.53 16.34 -31.58
CA ALA A 121 -36.56 16.56 -30.14
C ALA A 121 -35.75 15.47 -29.42
N ILE A 122 -34.72 15.87 -28.69
CA ILE A 122 -33.98 14.96 -27.80
C ILE A 122 -34.36 15.31 -26.37
N HIS A 123 -34.89 14.31 -25.67
CA HIS A 123 -35.31 14.43 -24.27
C HIS A 123 -34.19 14.01 -23.33
N ASP A 124 -34.28 14.45 -22.07
CA ASP A 124 -33.39 14.06 -20.97
C ASP A 124 -31.89 14.41 -21.16
N MET A 125 -31.62 15.54 -21.81
CA MET A 125 -30.26 16.07 -21.96
C MET A 125 -30.17 17.52 -21.53
N ASP A 126 -29.02 17.88 -20.96
CA ASP A 126 -28.68 19.27 -20.68
C ASP A 126 -28.26 19.98 -21.97
N ALA A 127 -28.80 21.17 -22.20
CA ALA A 127 -28.55 21.91 -23.43
C ALA A 127 -27.09 22.40 -23.54
N THR A 128 -26.45 22.73 -22.41
CA THR A 128 -25.04 23.15 -22.39
C THR A 128 -24.10 22.00 -22.76
N ALA A 129 -24.41 20.78 -22.31
CA ALA A 129 -23.64 19.59 -22.64
C ALA A 129 -23.71 19.29 -24.15
N VAL A 130 -24.89 19.42 -24.76
CA VAL A 130 -25.03 19.19 -26.20
C VAL A 130 -24.36 20.27 -27.02
N ASP A 131 -24.40 21.53 -26.60
CA ASP A 131 -23.68 22.60 -27.30
C ASP A 131 -22.17 22.32 -27.35
N LEU A 132 -21.58 21.91 -26.22
CA LEU A 132 -20.17 21.50 -26.15
C LEU A 132 -19.85 20.29 -27.03
N LEU A 133 -20.73 19.30 -27.08
CA LEU A 133 -20.55 18.11 -27.93
C LEU A 133 -20.71 18.44 -29.42
N LEU A 134 -21.60 19.38 -29.77
CA LEU A 134 -21.74 19.88 -31.12
C LEU A 134 -20.48 20.64 -31.53
N ASP A 135 -19.98 21.55 -30.70
CA ASP A 135 -18.72 22.25 -30.97
C ASP A 135 -17.54 21.30 -31.10
N TYR A 136 -17.48 20.25 -30.28
CA TYR A 136 -16.51 19.17 -30.44
C TYR A 136 -16.61 18.48 -31.80
N ALA A 137 -17.83 18.22 -32.31
CA ALA A 137 -18.01 17.55 -33.59
C ALA A 137 -17.41 18.32 -34.79
N TYR A 138 -17.32 19.66 -34.70
CA TYR A 138 -16.71 20.47 -35.76
C TYR A 138 -15.26 20.88 -35.48
N THR A 139 -14.88 21.05 -34.21
CA THR A 139 -13.54 21.55 -33.83
C THR A 139 -12.56 20.44 -33.46
N GLY A 140 -13.06 19.28 -33.01
CA GLY A 140 -12.27 18.20 -32.41
C GLY A 140 -11.72 18.53 -31.03
N GLN A 141 -12.13 19.66 -30.42
CA GLN A 141 -11.64 20.12 -29.12
C GLN A 141 -12.78 20.24 -28.12
N ILE A 142 -12.55 19.81 -26.89
CA ILE A 142 -13.52 19.93 -25.79
C ILE A 142 -12.80 20.17 -24.46
N THR A 143 -13.31 21.11 -23.68
CA THR A 143 -12.77 21.45 -22.36
C THR A 143 -13.62 20.78 -21.29
N ILE A 144 -13.02 19.90 -20.50
CA ILE A 144 -13.70 19.16 -19.43
C ILE A 144 -13.33 19.78 -18.08
N THR A 145 -14.33 20.16 -17.29
CA THR A 145 -14.23 20.79 -15.97
C THR A 145 -15.03 20.01 -14.93
N ALA A 146 -14.86 20.34 -13.64
CA ALA A 146 -15.60 19.68 -12.56
C ALA A 146 -17.11 19.94 -12.63
N ASP A 147 -17.52 21.12 -13.10
CA ASP A 147 -18.93 21.50 -13.21
C ASP A 147 -19.61 20.86 -14.41
N ASN A 148 -18.90 20.67 -15.53
CA ASN A 148 -19.50 20.15 -16.75
C ASN A 148 -19.45 18.61 -16.88
N VAL A 149 -18.53 17.93 -16.19
CA VAL A 149 -18.32 16.48 -16.39
C VAL A 149 -19.54 15.64 -16.01
N GLN A 150 -20.33 16.10 -15.02
CA GLN A 150 -21.54 15.42 -14.57
C GLN A 150 -22.64 15.40 -15.64
N VAL A 151 -22.76 16.47 -16.44
CA VAL A 151 -23.74 16.56 -17.54
C VAL A 151 -23.18 16.05 -18.87
N LEU A 152 -21.86 16.13 -19.06
CA LEU A 152 -21.18 15.75 -20.29
C LEU A 152 -21.00 14.23 -20.45
N LEU A 153 -20.71 13.49 -19.38
CA LEU A 153 -20.54 12.03 -19.45
C LEU A 153 -21.85 11.31 -19.86
N PRO A 154 -23.02 11.61 -19.26
CA PRO A 154 -24.29 11.01 -19.70
C PRO A 154 -24.59 11.37 -21.17
N ALA A 155 -24.38 12.64 -21.55
CA ALA A 155 -24.67 13.12 -22.89
C ALA A 155 -23.78 12.44 -23.95
N SER A 156 -22.48 12.32 -23.69
CA SER A 156 -21.54 11.62 -24.59
C SER A 156 -21.81 10.12 -24.66
N SER A 157 -22.26 9.50 -23.57
CA SER A 157 -22.66 8.08 -23.57
C SER A 157 -23.91 7.83 -24.41
N LEU A 158 -24.94 8.67 -24.26
CA LEU A 158 -26.19 8.58 -25.01
C LEU A 158 -25.98 8.84 -26.51
N LEU A 159 -25.21 9.88 -26.85
CA LEU A 159 -24.82 10.18 -28.23
C LEU A 159 -23.72 9.25 -28.77
N GLN A 160 -23.25 8.27 -27.99
CA GLN A 160 -22.22 7.30 -28.38
C GLN A 160 -20.91 7.93 -28.89
N MET A 161 -20.51 9.07 -28.33
CA MET A 161 -19.22 9.73 -28.62
C MET A 161 -18.13 9.17 -27.71
N GLN A 162 -17.51 8.06 -28.13
CA GLN A 162 -16.61 7.27 -27.27
C GLN A 162 -15.37 8.05 -26.79
N GLU A 163 -14.75 8.85 -27.66
CA GLU A 163 -13.56 9.65 -27.33
C GLU A 163 -13.81 10.66 -26.19
N VAL A 164 -14.96 11.35 -26.25
CA VAL A 164 -15.37 12.31 -25.21
C VAL A 164 -15.69 11.57 -23.92
N ARG A 165 -16.42 10.45 -24.00
CA ARG A 165 -16.73 9.60 -22.84
C ARG A 165 -15.45 9.13 -22.13
N GLU A 166 -14.47 8.64 -22.89
CA GLU A 166 -13.17 8.21 -22.35
C GLU A 166 -12.36 9.37 -21.77
N ALA A 167 -12.42 10.55 -22.38
CA ALA A 167 -11.81 11.75 -21.83
C ALA A 167 -12.45 12.16 -20.48
N CYS A 168 -13.79 12.12 -20.38
CA CYS A 168 -14.52 12.36 -19.12
C CYS A 168 -14.15 11.33 -18.05
N CYS A 169 -14.09 10.03 -18.39
CA CYS A 169 -13.64 9.00 -17.46
C CYS A 169 -12.20 9.23 -16.99
N ARG A 170 -11.27 9.59 -17.88
CA ARG A 170 -9.88 9.92 -17.53
C ARG A 170 -9.79 11.14 -16.61
N PHE A 171 -10.62 12.15 -16.83
CA PHE A 171 -10.70 13.33 -15.96
C PHE A 171 -11.16 12.94 -14.55
N LEU A 172 -12.25 12.17 -14.42
CA LEU A 172 -12.76 11.69 -13.14
C LEU A 172 -11.76 10.81 -12.39
N LEU A 173 -11.01 9.95 -13.10
CA LEU A 173 -9.96 9.12 -12.49
C LEU A 173 -8.83 9.94 -11.88
N ARG A 174 -8.48 11.08 -12.47
CA ARG A 174 -7.44 11.98 -11.93
C ARG A 174 -7.90 12.76 -10.70
N GLN A 175 -9.21 12.92 -10.54
CA GLN A 175 -9.85 13.65 -9.43
C GLN A 175 -10.38 12.72 -8.33
N LEU A 176 -10.00 11.43 -8.34
CA LEU A 176 -10.41 10.49 -7.29
C LEU A 176 -9.87 10.95 -5.93
N HIS A 177 -10.79 11.15 -5.00
CA HIS A 177 -10.53 11.54 -3.62
C HIS A 177 -11.41 10.70 -2.68
N PRO A 178 -10.99 10.43 -1.42
CA PRO A 178 -11.80 9.63 -0.50
C PRO A 178 -13.22 10.18 -0.25
N THR A 179 -13.41 11.48 -0.41
CA THR A 179 -14.72 12.15 -0.23
C THR A 179 -15.64 12.11 -1.44
N ASN A 180 -15.16 11.74 -2.64
CA ASN A 180 -15.97 11.71 -3.86
C ASN A 180 -15.98 10.34 -4.55
N CYS A 181 -15.18 9.38 -4.05
CA CYS A 181 -14.97 8.11 -4.73
C CYS A 181 -16.23 7.26 -4.78
N LEU A 182 -17.10 7.34 -3.78
CA LEU A 182 -18.37 6.62 -3.74
C LEU A 182 -19.38 7.27 -4.69
N GLY A 183 -19.46 8.61 -4.70
CA GLY A 183 -20.24 9.35 -5.70
C GLY A 183 -19.84 9.02 -7.14
N ILE A 184 -18.53 9.07 -7.46
CA ILE A 184 -18.01 8.71 -8.80
C ILE A 184 -18.30 7.25 -9.14
N ARG A 185 -18.25 6.34 -8.15
CA ARG A 185 -18.60 4.94 -8.34
C ARG A 185 -20.08 4.76 -8.71
N SER A 186 -21.00 5.34 -7.96
CA SER A 186 -22.44 5.27 -8.23
C SER A 186 -22.80 5.93 -9.57
N PHE A 187 -22.15 7.05 -9.88
CA PHE A 187 -22.26 7.73 -11.17
C PHE A 187 -21.79 6.85 -12.34
N ALA A 188 -20.66 6.15 -12.17
CA ALA A 188 -20.15 5.24 -13.18
C ALA A 188 -21.07 4.03 -13.40
N ASP A 189 -21.72 3.50 -12.36
CA ASP A 189 -22.68 2.41 -12.46
C ASP A 189 -23.95 2.85 -13.22
N THR A 190 -24.48 4.02 -12.89
CA THR A 190 -25.64 4.64 -13.55
C THR A 190 -25.42 4.80 -15.06
N HIS A 191 -24.21 5.14 -15.49
CA HIS A 191 -23.85 5.33 -16.91
C HIS A 191 -23.12 4.13 -17.53
N SER A 192 -23.14 2.96 -16.89
CA SER A 192 -22.52 1.71 -17.39
C SER A 192 -21.03 1.83 -17.75
N CYS A 193 -20.31 2.75 -17.10
CA CYS A 193 -18.88 2.98 -17.28
C CYS A 193 -18.06 1.98 -16.44
N LYS A 194 -17.96 0.73 -16.93
CA LYS A 194 -17.36 -0.40 -16.18
C LYS A 194 -15.92 -0.14 -15.71
N GLU A 195 -15.09 0.49 -16.53
CA GLU A 195 -13.68 0.75 -16.16
C GLU A 195 -13.57 1.79 -15.05
N LEU A 196 -14.33 2.88 -15.15
CA LEU A 196 -14.38 3.92 -14.13
C LEU A 196 -14.92 3.35 -12.81
N HIS A 197 -16.00 2.57 -12.88
CA HIS A 197 -16.58 1.88 -11.73
C HIS A 197 -15.58 0.94 -11.05
N LEU A 198 -14.87 0.10 -11.81
CA LEU A 198 -13.89 -0.82 -11.24
C LEU A 198 -12.73 -0.08 -10.55
N LYS A 199 -12.20 0.97 -11.19
CA LYS A 199 -11.09 1.75 -10.65
C LYS A 199 -11.50 2.56 -9.41
N SER A 200 -12.68 3.20 -9.42
CA SER A 200 -13.20 3.91 -8.24
C SER A 200 -13.53 2.94 -7.10
N HIS A 201 -14.06 1.75 -7.40
CA HIS A 201 -14.28 0.71 -6.40
C HIS A 201 -12.97 0.23 -5.76
N VAL A 202 -11.94 -0.08 -6.57
CA VAL A 202 -10.61 -0.46 -6.03
C VAL A 202 -10.02 0.66 -5.18
N TYR A 203 -10.17 1.92 -5.60
CA TYR A 203 -9.72 3.07 -4.84
C TYR A 203 -10.43 3.20 -3.48
N ALA A 204 -11.76 2.98 -3.45
CA ALA A 204 -12.54 2.99 -2.22
C ALA A 204 -12.11 1.88 -1.25
N LEU A 205 -11.81 0.68 -1.75
CA LEU A 205 -11.28 -0.43 -0.94
C LEU A 205 -9.89 -0.11 -0.37
N GLN A 206 -9.03 0.55 -1.15
CA GLN A 206 -7.67 0.91 -0.74
C GLN A 206 -7.63 2.05 0.28
N ASN A 207 -8.61 2.96 0.26
CA ASN A 207 -8.68 4.13 1.15
C ASN A 207 -9.84 4.05 2.15
N PHE A 208 -10.29 2.83 2.46
CA PHE A 208 -11.51 2.58 3.23
C PHE A 208 -11.57 3.32 4.57
N GLN A 209 -10.44 3.45 5.29
CA GLN A 209 -10.36 4.15 6.58
C GLN A 209 -10.81 5.63 6.49
N GLN A 210 -10.52 6.29 5.36
CA GLN A 210 -10.94 7.67 5.13
C GLN A 210 -12.38 7.72 4.62
N VAL A 211 -12.75 6.79 3.73
CA VAL A 211 -14.09 6.72 3.11
C VAL A 211 -15.20 6.50 4.15
N VAL A 212 -14.99 5.62 5.14
CA VAL A 212 -15.99 5.35 6.20
C VAL A 212 -16.32 6.57 7.04
N SER A 213 -15.38 7.51 7.16
CA SER A 213 -15.58 8.73 7.95
C SER A 213 -16.42 9.79 7.21
N THR A 214 -16.74 9.56 5.93
CA THR A 214 -17.47 10.52 5.10
C THR A 214 -18.99 10.32 5.18
N GLU A 215 -19.75 11.39 4.97
CA GLU A 215 -21.22 11.33 4.90
C GLU A 215 -21.71 10.50 3.71
N GLU A 216 -20.97 10.47 2.59
CA GLU A 216 -21.31 9.64 1.41
C GLU A 216 -21.49 8.17 1.79
N PHE A 217 -20.66 7.63 2.70
CA PHE A 217 -20.77 6.25 3.14
C PHE A 217 -22.07 5.97 3.92
N LEU A 218 -22.53 6.92 4.74
CA LEU A 218 -23.75 6.77 5.54
C LEU A 218 -25.03 6.78 4.67
N LEU A 219 -24.96 7.43 3.51
CA LEU A 219 -26.06 7.52 2.54
C LEU A 219 -26.15 6.32 1.58
N LEU A 220 -25.16 5.42 1.57
CA LEU A 220 -25.15 4.28 0.66
C LEU A 220 -26.31 3.29 0.91
N PRO A 221 -26.85 2.65 -0.16
CA PRO A 221 -27.83 1.59 -0.03
C PRO A 221 -27.20 0.30 0.52
N PHE A 222 -28.03 -0.56 1.12
CA PHE A 222 -27.60 -1.83 1.74
C PHE A 222 -26.75 -2.71 0.81
N GLY A 223 -27.12 -2.81 -0.48
CA GLY A 223 -26.42 -3.64 -1.45
C GLY A 223 -24.96 -3.22 -1.64
N GLU A 224 -24.71 -1.92 -1.74
CA GLU A 224 -23.36 -1.37 -1.94
C GLU A 224 -22.49 -1.51 -0.68
N VAL A 225 -23.06 -1.27 0.50
CA VAL A 225 -22.34 -1.45 1.77
C VAL A 225 -21.95 -2.92 1.96
N LYS A 226 -22.87 -3.84 1.68
CA LYS A 226 -22.59 -5.28 1.73
C LYS A 226 -21.46 -5.66 0.77
N GLU A 227 -21.45 -5.12 -0.44
CA GLU A 227 -20.40 -5.37 -1.43
C GLU A 227 -19.03 -4.90 -0.94
N LEU A 228 -18.93 -3.70 -0.37
CA LEU A 228 -17.68 -3.17 0.17
C LEU A 228 -17.14 -4.02 1.35
N ILE A 229 -18.01 -4.35 2.30
CA ILE A 229 -17.61 -5.02 3.55
C ILE A 229 -17.33 -6.51 3.34
N SER A 230 -18.03 -7.16 2.41
CA SER A 230 -17.77 -8.56 2.06
C SER A 230 -16.43 -8.76 1.34
N ASN A 231 -15.85 -7.69 0.77
CA ASN A 231 -14.65 -7.78 -0.04
C ASN A 231 -13.39 -8.12 0.79
N SER A 232 -12.71 -9.19 0.41
CA SER A 232 -11.46 -9.64 1.06
C SER A 232 -10.28 -8.70 0.84
N GLN A 233 -10.40 -7.76 -0.10
CA GLN A 233 -9.35 -6.83 -0.52
C GLN A 233 -9.39 -5.48 0.20
N LEU A 234 -10.18 -5.35 1.27
CA LEU A 234 -10.30 -4.11 2.04
C LEU A 234 -8.98 -3.74 2.73
N ASN A 235 -8.51 -2.51 2.55
CA ASN A 235 -7.34 -2.00 3.24
C ASN A 235 -7.74 -1.36 4.57
N ILE A 236 -7.62 -2.12 5.65
CA ILE A 236 -7.98 -1.70 7.02
C ILE A 236 -6.81 -1.80 7.98
N SER A 237 -6.83 -0.98 9.03
CA SER A 237 -5.90 -1.09 10.16
C SER A 237 -6.33 -2.22 11.09
N SER A 238 -7.63 -2.31 11.41
CA SER A 238 -8.20 -3.38 12.22
C SER A 238 -9.63 -3.74 11.77
N GLU A 239 -10.13 -4.92 12.13
CA GLU A 239 -11.55 -5.27 11.91
C GLU A 239 -12.50 -4.49 12.84
N GLU A 240 -11.96 -3.79 13.85
CA GLU A 240 -12.73 -2.87 14.70
C GLU A 240 -13.25 -1.68 13.90
N ASP A 241 -12.47 -1.21 12.91
CA ASP A 241 -12.88 -0.14 12.00
C ASP A 241 -14.08 -0.56 11.16
N VAL A 242 -14.08 -1.80 10.65
CA VAL A 242 -15.18 -2.36 9.86
C VAL A 242 -16.43 -2.55 10.71
N PHE A 243 -16.26 -3.06 11.93
CA PHE A 243 -17.35 -3.19 12.90
C PHE A 243 -17.99 -1.84 13.20
N THR A 244 -17.17 -0.84 13.48
CA THR A 244 -17.62 0.52 13.80
C THR A 244 -18.31 1.16 12.58
N ALA A 245 -17.80 0.93 11.37
CA ALA A 245 -18.41 1.36 10.11
C ALA A 245 -19.83 0.80 9.94
N VAL A 246 -20.02 -0.52 10.14
CA VAL A 246 -21.34 -1.17 10.06
C VAL A 246 -22.29 -0.56 11.09
N LEU A 247 -21.85 -0.42 12.34
CA LEU A 247 -22.70 0.14 13.39
C LEU A 247 -23.09 1.58 13.10
N ASN A 248 -22.17 2.42 12.64
CA ASN A 248 -22.47 3.82 12.31
C ASN A 248 -23.48 3.90 11.16
N TRP A 249 -23.36 3.05 10.14
CA TRP A 249 -24.33 2.99 9.04
C TRP A 249 -25.72 2.54 9.50
N VAL A 250 -25.82 1.54 10.39
CA VAL A 250 -27.11 1.09 10.95
C VAL A 250 -27.70 2.15 11.88
N LYS A 251 -26.90 2.77 12.74
CA LYS A 251 -27.34 3.79 13.71
C LYS A 251 -27.82 5.09 13.05
N HIS A 252 -27.39 5.38 11.82
CA HIS A 252 -27.86 6.52 11.06
C HIS A 252 -29.37 6.46 10.74
N ASP A 253 -29.92 5.25 10.56
CA ASP A 253 -31.36 5.06 10.31
C ASP A 253 -31.81 3.73 10.93
N LEU A 254 -32.05 3.75 12.24
CA LEU A 254 -32.35 2.55 13.02
C LEU A 254 -33.65 1.86 12.57
N LEU A 255 -34.67 2.63 12.21
CA LEU A 255 -36.01 2.10 11.92
C LEU A 255 -36.00 1.18 10.70
N GLU A 256 -35.32 1.58 9.62
CA GLU A 256 -35.25 0.78 8.40
C GLU A 256 -34.05 -0.16 8.36
N ARG A 257 -32.93 0.18 9.01
CA ARG A 257 -31.65 -0.55 8.84
C ARG A 257 -31.40 -1.65 9.86
N GLU A 258 -32.14 -1.69 10.97
CA GLU A 258 -31.98 -2.72 12.01
C GLU A 258 -32.11 -4.14 11.44
N LYS A 259 -33.06 -4.38 10.54
CA LYS A 259 -33.28 -5.68 9.86
C LYS A 259 -32.09 -6.19 9.05
N PHE A 260 -31.15 -5.31 8.69
CA PHE A 260 -29.98 -5.66 7.88
C PHE A 260 -28.73 -5.98 8.70
N ILE A 261 -28.74 -5.75 10.03
CA ILE A 261 -27.54 -5.89 10.85
C ILE A 261 -26.93 -7.28 10.76
N SER A 262 -27.74 -8.34 10.87
CA SER A 262 -27.20 -9.71 10.85
C SER A 262 -26.58 -10.08 9.50
N LYS A 263 -27.19 -9.59 8.40
CA LYS A 263 -26.68 -9.76 7.04
C LYS A 263 -25.37 -9.01 6.77
N LEU A 264 -25.07 -7.94 7.52
CA LEU A 264 -23.80 -7.23 7.44
C LEU A 264 -22.75 -7.83 8.39
N MET A 265 -23.16 -8.20 9.60
CA MET A 265 -22.28 -8.70 10.66
C MET A 265 -21.59 -10.02 10.30
N ILE A 266 -22.19 -10.84 9.43
CA ILE A 266 -21.54 -12.05 8.89
C ILE A 266 -20.25 -11.74 8.09
N HIS A 267 -20.16 -10.53 7.52
CA HIS A 267 -19.02 -10.09 6.72
C HIS A 267 -17.94 -9.38 7.56
N VAL A 268 -18.22 -9.08 8.83
CA VAL A 268 -17.24 -8.56 9.80
C VAL A 268 -16.47 -9.74 10.40
N ARG A 269 -15.14 -9.70 10.38
CA ARG A 269 -14.31 -10.81 10.86
C ARG A 269 -14.07 -10.70 12.37
N LEU A 270 -15.16 -10.86 13.14
CA LEU A 270 -15.15 -10.80 14.61
C LEU A 270 -14.04 -11.66 15.27
N PRO A 271 -13.69 -12.87 14.78
CA PRO A 271 -12.58 -13.64 15.34
C PRO A 271 -11.20 -12.96 15.28
N LEU A 272 -11.04 -11.91 14.47
CA LEU A 272 -9.79 -11.16 14.31
C LEU A 272 -9.80 -9.80 15.03
N VAL A 273 -10.87 -9.49 15.75
CA VAL A 273 -11.00 -8.29 16.58
C VAL A 273 -10.28 -8.49 17.91
N ASN A 274 -9.74 -7.45 18.54
CA ASN A 274 -9.10 -7.58 19.85
C ASN A 274 -10.09 -8.08 20.91
N ARG A 275 -9.63 -8.97 21.81
CA ARG A 275 -10.42 -9.54 22.92
C ARG A 275 -11.04 -8.45 23.79
N GLU A 276 -10.30 -7.40 24.10
CA GLU A 276 -10.80 -6.30 24.94
C GLU A 276 -11.98 -5.59 24.27
N PHE A 277 -11.85 -5.29 22.97
CA PHE A 277 -12.91 -4.66 22.19
C PHE A 277 -14.16 -5.56 22.08
N LEU A 278 -13.98 -6.87 21.86
CA LEU A 278 -15.08 -7.84 21.83
C LEU A 278 -15.89 -7.83 23.13
N MET A 279 -15.21 -7.87 24.28
CA MET A 279 -15.86 -7.97 25.59
C MET A 279 -16.47 -6.64 26.05
N THR A 280 -15.84 -5.51 25.71
CA THR A 280 -16.27 -4.19 26.22
C THR A 280 -17.26 -3.49 25.30
N ARG A 281 -17.11 -3.62 23.98
CA ARG A 281 -17.91 -2.88 22.99
C ARG A 281 -18.91 -3.80 22.30
N VAL A 282 -18.47 -4.93 21.76
CA VAL A 282 -19.33 -5.81 20.94
C VAL A 282 -20.40 -6.50 21.79
N ASP A 283 -20.02 -7.09 22.93
CA ASP A 283 -20.96 -7.78 23.83
C ASP A 283 -21.97 -6.83 24.50
N ASN A 284 -21.59 -5.57 24.71
CA ASN A 284 -22.43 -4.54 25.34
C ASN A 284 -23.36 -3.82 24.37
N GLU A 285 -23.20 -3.98 23.07
CA GLU A 285 -24.05 -3.33 22.07
C GLU A 285 -25.42 -4.03 21.98
N LYS A 286 -26.50 -3.28 22.25
CA LYS A 286 -27.88 -3.82 22.30
C LYS A 286 -28.29 -4.51 20.99
N LEU A 287 -27.97 -3.89 19.85
CA LEU A 287 -28.29 -4.40 18.52
C LEU A 287 -27.72 -5.81 18.24
N ILE A 288 -26.62 -6.17 18.91
CA ILE A 288 -25.97 -7.49 18.77
C ILE A 288 -26.59 -8.49 19.73
N ARG A 289 -26.90 -8.04 20.95
CA ARG A 289 -27.50 -8.86 22.01
C ARG A 289 -28.92 -9.29 21.68
N ASP A 290 -29.70 -8.40 21.07
CA ASP A 290 -31.09 -8.63 20.75
C ASP A 290 -31.27 -9.56 19.53
N ASN A 291 -30.23 -9.73 18.71
CA ASN A 291 -30.25 -10.57 17.52
C ASN A 291 -29.54 -11.93 17.74
N ASN A 292 -30.29 -13.02 17.57
CA ASN A 292 -29.75 -14.38 17.75
C ASN A 292 -28.60 -14.72 16.80
N GLU A 293 -28.69 -14.33 15.53
CA GLU A 293 -27.64 -14.62 14.53
C GLU A 293 -26.34 -13.91 14.92
N CYS A 294 -26.41 -12.63 15.27
CA CYS A 294 -25.24 -11.86 15.72
C CYS A 294 -24.58 -12.46 16.96
N ARG A 295 -25.37 -12.99 17.90
CA ARG A 295 -24.88 -13.66 19.10
C ARG A 295 -24.13 -14.96 18.78
N GLU A 296 -24.57 -15.74 17.80
CA GLU A 296 -23.83 -16.92 17.35
C GLU A 296 -22.46 -16.55 16.79
N LEU A 297 -22.37 -15.46 16.02
CA LEU A 297 -21.09 -14.95 15.49
C LEU A 297 -20.16 -14.46 16.60
N LEU A 298 -20.70 -13.85 17.65
CA LEU A 298 -19.92 -13.47 18.82
C LEU A 298 -19.39 -14.71 19.55
N LEU A 299 -20.20 -15.75 19.74
CA LEU A 299 -19.77 -17.00 20.36
C LEU A 299 -18.69 -17.72 19.54
N GLU A 300 -18.79 -17.70 18.21
CA GLU A 300 -17.72 -18.18 17.31
C GLU A 300 -16.40 -17.45 17.59
N ALA A 301 -16.43 -16.11 17.63
CA ALA A 301 -15.26 -15.31 17.92
C ALA A 301 -14.70 -15.62 19.32
N MET A 302 -15.52 -15.67 20.37
CA MET A 302 -15.06 -16.00 21.73
C MET A 302 -14.35 -17.37 21.80
N ARG A 303 -14.86 -18.38 21.10
CA ARG A 303 -14.20 -19.71 21.00
C ARG A 303 -12.83 -19.62 20.33
N TYR A 304 -12.70 -18.80 19.29
CA TYR A 304 -11.43 -18.58 18.58
C TYR A 304 -10.37 -17.90 19.47
N HIS A 305 -10.79 -17.01 20.37
CA HIS A 305 -9.89 -16.39 21.36
C HIS A 305 -9.50 -17.32 22.51
N LEU A 306 -10.40 -18.22 22.93
CA LEU A 306 -10.16 -19.12 24.05
C LEU A 306 -9.17 -20.25 23.72
N ALA A 307 -9.09 -20.67 22.45
CA ALA A 307 -8.26 -21.79 22.02
C ALA A 307 -7.25 -21.44 20.91
N PRO A 308 -6.18 -20.68 21.20
CA PRO A 308 -5.15 -20.32 20.20
C PRO A 308 -4.53 -21.54 19.49
N GLU A 309 -4.32 -22.65 20.21
CA GLU A 309 -3.71 -23.88 19.69
C GLU A 309 -4.59 -24.60 18.66
N ARG A 310 -5.89 -24.28 18.60
CA ARG A 310 -6.85 -24.90 17.68
C ARG A 310 -7.24 -23.99 16.52
N ARG A 311 -6.59 -22.84 16.34
CA ARG A 311 -6.91 -21.86 15.28
C ARG A 311 -6.81 -22.45 13.88
N CYS A 312 -5.76 -23.22 13.60
CA CYS A 312 -5.63 -23.98 12.35
C CYS A 312 -6.87 -24.85 12.04
N ALA A 313 -7.47 -25.50 13.05
CA ALA A 313 -8.63 -26.36 12.88
C ALA A 313 -9.96 -25.58 12.78
N LEU A 314 -9.99 -24.34 13.25
CA LEU A 314 -11.14 -23.42 13.20
C LEU A 314 -11.10 -22.50 11.97
N SER A 315 -10.34 -22.88 10.93
CA SER A 315 -10.13 -22.04 9.75
C SER A 315 -11.43 -21.88 8.96
N THR A 316 -11.96 -20.66 8.94
CA THR A 316 -13.07 -20.24 8.08
C THR A 316 -12.69 -18.99 7.31
N THR A 317 -13.53 -18.57 6.35
CA THR A 317 -13.33 -17.30 5.63
C THR A 317 -13.29 -16.08 6.57
N ARG A 318 -13.83 -16.21 7.78
CA ARG A 318 -13.88 -15.17 8.81
C ARG A 318 -12.69 -15.16 9.76
N THR A 319 -11.92 -16.24 9.82
CA THR A 319 -10.67 -16.30 10.60
C THR A 319 -9.44 -16.02 9.74
N MET A 320 -9.61 -15.85 8.43
CA MET A 320 -8.55 -15.43 7.52
C MET A 320 -8.42 -13.91 7.49
N GLU A 321 -7.20 -13.40 7.35
CA GLU A 321 -6.93 -11.96 7.24
C GLU A 321 -7.30 -11.41 5.85
N ARG A 322 -7.60 -10.10 5.78
CA ARG A 322 -7.86 -9.43 4.50
C ARG A 322 -6.55 -9.21 3.77
N LYS A 323 -6.52 -9.49 2.47
CA LYS A 323 -5.33 -9.36 1.63
C LYS A 323 -5.65 -8.36 0.54
N PRO A 324 -5.34 -7.07 0.71
CA PRO A 324 -5.71 -6.05 -0.25
C PRO A 324 -4.86 -6.14 -1.52
N LYS A 325 -5.48 -5.85 -2.68
CA LYS A 325 -4.82 -5.94 -3.99
C LYS A 325 -3.89 -4.75 -4.19
N GLY A 326 -2.71 -5.03 -4.73
CA GLY A 326 -1.68 -4.01 -4.99
C GLY A 326 -0.84 -3.68 -3.76
N ALA A 327 -0.86 -4.53 -2.73
CA ALA A 327 0.12 -4.48 -1.67
C ALA A 327 1.48 -4.96 -2.20
N ASP A 328 2.48 -4.13 -2.01
CA ASP A 328 3.85 -4.42 -2.39
C ASP A 328 4.68 -4.74 -1.15
N PRO A 329 5.62 -5.70 -1.24
CA PRO A 329 6.42 -6.07 -0.10
C PRO A 329 7.53 -5.05 0.11
N TYR A 330 7.68 -4.57 1.34
CA TYR A 330 8.74 -3.67 1.78
C TYR A 330 9.60 -4.36 2.83
N VAL A 331 10.90 -4.08 2.82
CA VAL A 331 11.83 -4.52 3.87
C VAL A 331 12.00 -3.40 4.87
N PHE A 332 11.75 -3.67 6.15
CA PHE A 332 11.91 -2.69 7.22
C PHE A 332 13.19 -2.98 7.98
N ALA A 333 14.05 -1.97 8.14
CA ALA A 333 15.24 -2.00 8.97
C ALA A 333 15.02 -1.14 10.21
N ILE A 334 15.03 -1.77 11.38
CA ILE A 334 14.51 -1.21 12.62
C ILE A 334 15.61 -1.20 13.68
N GLY A 335 15.88 -0.01 14.23
CA GLY A 335 16.84 0.20 15.31
C GLY A 335 18.26 -0.26 14.95
N GLY A 336 18.88 -0.99 15.87
CA GLY A 336 20.28 -1.39 15.79
C GLY A 336 21.20 -0.41 16.50
N GLY A 337 22.49 -0.53 16.24
CA GLY A 337 23.49 0.38 16.77
C GLY A 337 24.68 0.58 15.85
N SER A 338 25.36 1.70 16.03
CA SER A 338 26.64 2.03 15.43
C SER A 338 27.72 2.10 16.50
N LEU A 339 28.95 2.42 16.11
CA LEU A 339 30.03 2.72 17.06
C LEU A 339 29.54 3.83 18.02
N PHE A 340 29.33 3.47 19.29
CA PHE A 340 28.88 4.33 20.40
C PHE A 340 27.41 4.82 20.41
N ALA A 341 26.53 4.37 19.52
CA ALA A 341 25.14 4.82 19.51
C ALA A 341 24.14 3.69 19.30
N ILE A 342 22.99 3.79 19.96
CA ILE A 342 21.84 2.90 19.77
C ILE A 342 20.71 3.72 19.16
N HIS A 343 20.16 3.17 18.08
CA HIS A 343 19.25 3.87 17.18
C HIS A 343 17.80 3.59 17.56
N ALA A 344 16.95 4.60 17.43
CA ALA A 344 15.49 4.47 17.39
C ALA A 344 14.94 4.65 15.97
N GLU A 345 15.77 5.19 15.09
CA GLU A 345 15.46 5.50 13.70
C GLU A 345 15.18 4.21 12.93
N CYS A 346 14.24 4.30 12.00
CA CYS A 346 13.74 3.17 11.23
C CYS A 346 13.64 3.54 9.75
N GLU A 347 13.89 2.58 8.88
CA GLU A 347 13.88 2.79 7.43
C GLU A 347 13.12 1.66 6.74
N ALA A 348 12.42 1.97 5.65
CA ALA A 348 11.70 1.02 4.81
C ALA A 348 12.27 1.05 3.39
N TYR A 349 12.61 -0.12 2.85
CA TYR A 349 13.16 -0.31 1.52
C TYR A 349 12.11 -0.84 0.58
N ASN A 350 12.01 -0.22 -0.60
CA ASN A 350 11.22 -0.69 -1.71
C ASN A 350 12.12 -1.45 -2.71
N PRO A 351 12.04 -2.78 -2.80
CA PRO A 351 12.85 -3.55 -3.75
C PRO A 351 12.55 -3.24 -5.21
N LYS A 352 11.36 -2.72 -5.55
CA LYS A 352 11.00 -2.40 -6.93
C LYS A 352 11.65 -1.12 -7.43
N THR A 353 11.79 -0.13 -6.55
CA THR A 353 12.36 1.18 -6.90
C THR A 353 13.81 1.33 -6.46
N ASP A 354 14.32 0.38 -5.67
CA ASP A 354 15.66 0.41 -5.06
C ASP A 354 15.92 1.67 -4.20
N ILE A 355 14.89 2.09 -3.46
CA ILE A 355 14.90 3.31 -2.63
C ILE A 355 14.57 2.98 -1.17
N TRP A 356 15.31 3.62 -0.27
CA TRP A 356 15.04 3.65 1.17
C TRP A 356 14.25 4.89 1.55
N HIS A 357 13.26 4.71 2.42
CA HIS A 357 12.43 5.77 2.99
C HIS A 357 12.53 5.75 4.51
N THR A 358 12.78 6.91 5.13
CA THR A 358 12.70 7.05 6.60
C THR A 358 11.23 6.95 7.04
N ILE A 359 10.99 6.12 8.06
CA ILE A 359 9.68 6.00 8.73
C ILE A 359 9.76 6.55 10.15
N ALA A 360 8.62 6.60 10.87
CA ALA A 360 8.62 7.07 12.24
C ALA A 360 9.62 6.29 13.12
N PRO A 361 10.40 6.96 13.99
CA PRO A 361 11.29 6.30 14.92
C PRO A 361 10.49 5.57 16.01
N MET A 362 11.06 4.49 16.56
CA MET A 362 10.52 3.83 17.75
C MET A 362 10.45 4.78 18.94
N GLN A 363 9.58 4.50 19.91
CA GLN A 363 9.48 5.31 21.14
C GLN A 363 10.75 5.15 21.99
N TRP A 364 11.36 3.97 21.97
CA TRP A 364 12.60 3.68 22.68
C TRP A 364 13.69 3.15 21.75
N ARG A 365 14.94 3.52 22.06
CA ARG A 365 16.14 3.09 21.33
C ARG A 365 16.39 1.61 21.61
N ARG A 366 16.65 0.81 20.57
CA ARG A 366 16.84 -0.64 20.73
C ARG A 366 17.88 -1.17 19.74
N SER A 367 18.86 -1.89 20.27
CA SER A 367 19.75 -2.79 19.51
C SER A 367 19.47 -4.24 19.90
N ARG A 368 19.85 -5.21 19.05
CA ARG A 368 19.74 -6.65 19.38
C ARG A 368 18.30 -7.08 19.71
N SER A 369 17.32 -6.36 19.20
CA SER A 369 15.89 -6.67 19.34
C SER A 369 15.46 -7.72 18.33
N GLY A 370 14.36 -8.41 18.62
CA GLY A 370 13.68 -9.26 17.65
C GLY A 370 12.67 -8.42 16.88
N VAL A 371 12.68 -8.49 15.55
CA VAL A 371 11.69 -7.84 14.69
C VAL A 371 10.99 -8.86 13.81
N THR A 372 9.65 -8.81 13.77
CA THR A 372 8.85 -9.68 12.89
C THR A 372 7.62 -8.95 12.38
N GLY A 373 7.16 -9.31 11.17
CA GLY A 373 5.88 -8.87 10.64
C GLY A 373 4.77 -9.85 11.02
N LEU A 374 3.61 -9.34 11.42
CA LEU A 374 2.40 -10.14 11.63
C LEU A 374 1.16 -9.25 11.44
N ARG A 375 0.13 -9.74 10.74
CA ARG A 375 -1.14 -9.00 10.53
C ARG A 375 -0.97 -7.58 9.97
N ARG A 376 -0.01 -7.40 9.05
CA ARG A 376 0.32 -6.09 8.44
C ARG A 376 0.89 -5.06 9.42
N LEU A 377 1.27 -5.48 10.63
CA LEU A 377 1.96 -4.68 11.62
C LEU A 377 3.38 -5.23 11.81
N LEU A 378 4.33 -4.35 12.12
CA LEU A 378 5.65 -4.78 12.61
C LEU A 378 5.60 -4.88 14.12
N TYR A 379 6.32 -5.84 14.66
CA TYR A 379 6.52 -5.99 16.08
C TYR A 379 8.01 -5.99 16.38
N VAL A 380 8.42 -5.17 17.36
CA VAL A 380 9.77 -5.11 17.89
C VAL A 380 9.71 -5.53 19.35
N VAL A 381 10.50 -6.52 19.71
CA VAL A 381 10.43 -7.17 21.01
C VAL A 381 11.81 -7.21 21.66
N GLY A 382 11.88 -6.77 22.91
CA GLY A 382 13.09 -6.81 23.73
C GLY A 382 14.20 -5.91 23.19
N GLY A 383 15.42 -6.42 23.21
CA GLY A 383 16.64 -5.71 22.82
C GLY A 383 17.40 -5.09 23.98
N TYR A 384 18.27 -4.14 23.67
CA TYR A 384 19.15 -3.44 24.60
C TYR A 384 19.20 -1.95 24.25
N ASP A 385 18.93 -1.09 25.22
CA ASP A 385 18.82 0.38 25.06
C ASP A 385 20.14 1.14 25.26
N GLY A 386 21.20 0.48 25.75
CA GLY A 386 22.47 1.11 26.11
C GLY A 386 22.82 0.97 27.58
N ALA A 387 21.84 0.63 28.40
CA ALA A 387 21.99 0.41 29.83
C ALA A 387 21.49 -0.98 30.24
N THR A 388 20.32 -1.41 29.76
CA THR A 388 19.64 -2.62 30.22
C THR A 388 19.05 -3.46 29.09
N ASP A 389 18.99 -4.77 29.32
CA ASP A 389 18.21 -5.68 28.49
C ASP A 389 16.70 -5.47 28.73
N LEU A 390 15.93 -5.42 27.66
CA LEU A 390 14.53 -4.99 27.68
C LEU A 390 13.58 -6.18 27.62
N ALA A 391 12.46 -6.07 28.33
CA ALA A 391 11.29 -6.94 28.17
C ALA A 391 10.17 -6.24 27.36
N THR A 392 10.26 -4.93 27.19
CA THR A 392 9.25 -4.11 26.51
C THR A 392 9.18 -4.43 25.02
N ALA A 393 8.01 -4.19 24.44
CA ALA A 393 7.76 -4.41 23.03
C ALA A 393 6.89 -3.29 22.46
N GLU A 394 7.01 -3.07 21.16
CA GLU A 394 6.29 -2.03 20.40
C GLU A 394 5.77 -2.62 19.09
N CYS A 395 4.64 -2.13 18.60
CA CYS A 395 4.15 -2.44 17.26
C CYS A 395 4.08 -1.18 16.39
N TYR A 396 4.32 -1.32 15.09
CA TYR A 396 4.23 -0.24 14.11
C TYR A 396 3.11 -0.50 13.13
N ASN A 397 2.27 0.52 12.93
CA ASN A 397 1.24 0.51 11.90
C ASN A 397 1.69 1.35 10.68
N PRO A 398 1.96 0.71 9.52
CA PRO A 398 2.41 1.42 8.32
C PRO A 398 1.32 2.31 7.67
N LEU A 399 0.04 2.11 7.97
CA LEU A 399 -1.05 2.93 7.41
C LEU A 399 -1.12 4.33 8.02
N ILE A 400 -0.75 4.45 9.29
CA ILE A 400 -0.75 5.73 10.03
C ILE A 400 0.66 6.19 10.39
N ASN A 401 1.69 5.39 10.12
CA ASN A 401 3.09 5.66 10.42
C ASN A 401 3.35 5.96 11.91
N VAL A 402 2.79 5.13 12.81
CA VAL A 402 2.89 5.31 14.27
C VAL A 402 3.34 4.02 14.96
N TRP A 403 4.19 4.18 15.98
CA TRP A 403 4.57 3.14 16.93
C TRP A 403 3.71 3.17 18.18
N THR A 404 3.24 2.02 18.65
CA THR A 404 2.44 1.86 19.87
C THR A 404 3.09 0.82 20.79
N ALA A 405 3.21 1.14 22.07
CA ALA A 405 3.69 0.21 23.07
C ALA A 405 2.70 -0.96 23.26
N ILE A 406 3.21 -2.18 23.39
CA ILE A 406 2.40 -3.37 23.67
C ILE A 406 2.88 -4.04 24.95
N THR A 407 2.13 -5.06 25.40
CA THR A 407 2.45 -5.82 26.61
C THR A 407 3.90 -6.33 26.59
N PRO A 408 4.69 -6.07 27.64
CA PRO A 408 6.05 -6.57 27.74
C PRO A 408 6.06 -8.10 27.94
N MET A 409 7.17 -8.74 27.55
CA MET A 409 7.45 -10.14 27.89
C MET A 409 7.59 -10.32 29.41
N GLY A 410 7.44 -11.54 29.89
CA GLY A 410 7.74 -11.89 31.28
C GLY A 410 9.24 -11.86 31.58
N THR A 411 10.07 -12.14 30.58
CA THR A 411 11.54 -12.15 30.70
C THR A 411 12.17 -11.06 29.83
N LYS A 412 13.20 -10.39 30.35
CA LYS A 412 14.07 -9.50 29.54
C LYS A 412 14.85 -10.33 28.53
N ARG A 413 14.93 -9.87 27.28
CA ARG A 413 15.65 -10.60 26.22
C ARG A 413 16.32 -9.64 25.25
N SER A 414 17.66 -9.69 25.18
CA SER A 414 18.41 -9.22 24.01
C SER A 414 18.97 -10.40 23.23
N CYS A 415 19.36 -10.17 21.97
CA CYS A 415 19.97 -11.19 21.11
C CYS A 415 19.09 -12.44 20.91
N LEU A 416 17.78 -12.26 20.99
CA LEU A 416 16.78 -13.31 20.82
C LEU A 416 16.55 -13.65 19.36
N GLY A 417 16.03 -14.86 19.10
CA GLY A 417 15.36 -15.17 17.86
C GLY A 417 13.89 -14.81 17.95
N ILE A 418 13.31 -14.29 16.86
CA ILE A 418 11.87 -14.02 16.75
C ILE A 418 11.32 -14.52 15.41
N CYS A 419 10.05 -14.95 15.40
CA CYS A 419 9.30 -15.20 14.17
C CYS A 419 7.81 -15.10 14.41
N SER A 420 7.04 -14.84 13.36
CA SER A 420 5.59 -15.02 13.35
C SER A 420 5.21 -16.38 12.79
N PHE A 421 4.30 -17.08 13.46
CA PHE A 421 3.77 -18.37 13.02
C PHE A 421 2.33 -18.55 13.52
N ASP A 422 1.44 -19.00 12.63
CA ASP A 422 0.03 -19.28 12.93
C ASP A 422 -0.71 -18.16 13.70
N GLY A 423 -0.49 -16.91 13.28
CA GLY A 423 -1.14 -15.75 13.92
C GLY A 423 -0.57 -15.36 15.29
N LEU A 424 0.56 -15.96 15.70
CA LEU A 424 1.25 -15.71 16.95
C LEU A 424 2.70 -15.25 16.69
N ILE A 425 3.33 -14.64 17.70
CA ILE A 425 4.75 -14.27 17.66
C ILE A 425 5.50 -15.11 18.68
N TYR A 426 6.62 -15.69 18.29
CA TYR A 426 7.46 -16.51 19.16
C TYR A 426 8.78 -15.81 19.40
N ALA A 427 9.17 -15.66 20.66
CA ALA A 427 10.43 -15.10 21.12
C ALA A 427 11.25 -16.19 21.82
N CYS A 428 12.41 -16.54 21.25
CA CYS A 428 13.21 -17.69 21.68
C CYS A 428 14.61 -17.29 22.11
N GLY A 429 15.07 -17.85 23.24
CA GLY A 429 16.43 -17.69 23.71
C GLY A 429 16.79 -16.24 24.06
N GLY A 430 18.03 -15.85 23.75
CA GLY A 430 18.57 -14.54 24.06
C GLY A 430 19.33 -14.48 25.40
N TYR A 431 19.43 -13.28 25.95
CA TYR A 431 20.13 -12.95 27.19
C TYR A 431 19.28 -12.01 28.05
N ASP A 432 19.16 -12.29 29.35
CA ASP A 432 18.31 -11.54 30.30
C ASP A 432 19.06 -10.46 31.10
N GLY A 433 20.36 -10.29 30.84
CA GLY A 433 21.25 -9.44 31.64
C GLY A 433 22.22 -10.25 32.51
N ALA A 434 21.92 -11.52 32.78
CA ALA A 434 22.72 -12.41 33.62
C ALA A 434 23.05 -13.76 32.97
N SER A 435 22.13 -14.35 32.20
CA SER A 435 22.21 -15.72 31.72
C SER A 435 21.76 -15.88 30.26
N CYS A 436 22.37 -16.82 29.55
CA CYS A 436 21.88 -17.26 28.24
C CYS A 436 20.61 -18.09 28.43
N LEU A 437 19.56 -17.75 27.67
CA LEU A 437 18.23 -18.34 27.81
C LEU A 437 18.02 -19.48 26.82
N SER A 438 17.30 -20.51 27.25
CA SER A 438 16.67 -21.52 26.37
C SER A 438 15.14 -21.39 26.33
N SER A 439 14.57 -20.56 27.22
CA SER A 439 13.13 -20.36 27.33
C SER A 439 12.55 -19.70 26.07
N MET A 440 11.29 -20.03 25.79
CA MET A 440 10.50 -19.47 24.69
C MET A 440 9.21 -18.86 25.26
N GLU A 441 8.84 -17.69 24.78
CA GLU A 441 7.56 -17.05 25.05
C GLU A 441 6.83 -16.83 23.73
N ARG A 442 5.49 -16.97 23.74
CA ARG A 442 4.64 -16.64 22.60
C ARG A 442 3.69 -15.51 22.93
N PHE A 443 3.47 -14.59 22.00
CA PHE A 443 2.53 -13.49 22.11
C PHE A 443 1.35 -13.71 21.18
N ASP A 444 0.15 -13.50 21.72
CA ASP A 444 -1.08 -13.46 20.95
C ASP A 444 -1.57 -12.01 20.79
N PRO A 445 -1.46 -11.40 19.60
CA PRO A 445 -1.89 -10.02 19.38
C PRO A 445 -3.40 -9.83 19.55
N LEU A 446 -4.21 -10.90 19.48
CA LEU A 446 -5.66 -10.81 19.71
C LEU A 446 -6.03 -10.70 21.18
N THR A 447 -5.21 -11.23 22.08
CA THR A 447 -5.48 -11.18 23.53
C THR A 447 -4.57 -10.22 24.27
N GLY A 448 -3.47 -9.80 23.64
CA GLY A 448 -2.45 -8.93 24.23
C GLY A 448 -1.61 -9.63 25.31
N VAL A 449 -1.50 -10.96 25.27
CA VAL A 449 -0.89 -11.75 26.36
C VAL A 449 0.32 -12.54 25.85
N TRP A 450 1.37 -12.57 26.66
CA TRP A 450 2.51 -13.47 26.53
C TRP A 450 2.29 -14.76 27.34
N CYS A 451 2.66 -15.90 26.77
CA CYS A 451 2.60 -17.20 27.42
C CYS A 451 3.93 -17.94 27.28
N SER A 452 4.36 -18.61 28.35
CA SER A 452 5.54 -19.48 28.30
C SER A 452 5.27 -20.69 27.42
N CYS A 453 6.30 -21.14 26.71
CA CYS A 453 6.29 -22.33 25.86
C CYS A 453 7.42 -23.29 26.26
N PRO A 454 7.39 -24.55 25.78
CA PRO A 454 8.48 -25.49 25.96
C PRO A 454 9.83 -24.88 25.58
N ALA A 455 10.80 -24.96 26.50
CA ALA A 455 12.14 -24.43 26.29
C ALA A 455 12.95 -25.30 25.32
N MET A 456 13.88 -24.67 24.60
CA MET A 456 14.87 -25.37 23.80
C MET A 456 15.76 -26.25 24.68
N ASN A 457 16.34 -27.29 24.09
CA ASN A 457 17.28 -28.17 24.79
C ASN A 457 18.60 -27.45 25.07
N THR A 458 19.01 -26.53 24.19
CA THR A 458 20.23 -25.73 24.33
C THR A 458 19.91 -24.27 24.63
N ARG A 459 20.73 -23.63 25.48
CA ARG A 459 20.69 -22.17 25.71
C ARG A 459 21.28 -21.47 24.50
N ARG A 460 20.62 -20.43 24.00
CA ARG A 460 21.01 -19.82 22.72
C ARG A 460 20.89 -18.30 22.77
N ARG A 461 21.99 -17.62 23.10
CA ARG A 461 22.17 -16.18 22.84
C ARG A 461 22.63 -15.98 21.40
N TYR A 462 22.18 -14.91 20.74
CA TYR A 462 22.50 -14.63 19.34
C TYR A 462 22.11 -15.75 18.37
N CYS A 463 21.04 -16.49 18.68
CA CYS A 463 20.43 -17.37 17.70
C CYS A 463 19.54 -16.59 16.74
N ARG A 464 19.12 -17.27 15.69
CA ARG A 464 18.01 -16.86 14.85
C ARG A 464 17.00 -17.99 14.78
N ILE A 465 15.74 -17.61 14.61
CA ILE A 465 14.67 -18.57 14.35
C ILE A 465 13.99 -18.23 13.04
N SER A 466 13.51 -19.24 12.34
CA SER A 466 12.74 -19.08 11.10
C SER A 466 11.72 -20.19 10.96
N VAL A 467 10.69 -19.95 10.14
CA VAL A 467 9.55 -20.85 9.97
C VAL A 467 9.60 -21.46 8.59
N VAL A 468 9.52 -22.79 8.52
CA VAL A 468 9.39 -23.51 7.25
C VAL A 468 8.56 -24.77 7.46
N GLU A 469 7.69 -25.10 6.50
CA GLU A 469 6.80 -26.28 6.53
C GLU A 469 6.10 -26.51 7.89
N ASN A 470 5.49 -25.46 8.45
CA ASN A 470 4.73 -25.48 9.72
C ASN A 470 5.55 -25.79 10.98
N SER A 471 6.86 -25.53 10.97
CA SER A 471 7.70 -25.67 12.17
C SER A 471 8.65 -24.51 12.33
N ILE A 472 8.97 -24.19 13.58
CA ILE A 472 9.95 -23.17 13.96
C ILE A 472 11.30 -23.85 14.11
N TYR A 473 12.33 -23.30 13.50
CA TYR A 473 13.70 -23.81 13.59
C TYR A 473 14.56 -22.78 14.31
N ALA A 474 15.32 -23.21 15.31
CA ALA A 474 16.31 -22.40 16.02
C ALA A 474 17.72 -22.81 15.63
N LEU A 475 18.49 -21.87 15.09
CA LEU A 475 19.79 -22.11 14.49
C LEU A 475 20.89 -21.42 15.30
N GLY A 476 21.94 -22.19 15.59
CA GLY A 476 23.21 -21.67 16.12
C GLY A 476 23.07 -20.92 17.44
N GLY A 477 23.89 -19.88 17.60
CA GLY A 477 23.98 -19.06 18.81
C GLY A 477 25.14 -19.45 19.72
N PHE A 478 25.08 -19.01 20.97
CA PHE A 478 26.10 -19.18 22.00
C PHE A 478 25.43 -19.60 23.32
N ASP A 479 25.94 -20.66 23.95
CA ASP A 479 25.34 -21.29 25.15
C ASP A 479 25.97 -20.84 26.48
N SER A 480 26.73 -19.74 26.45
CA SER A 480 27.63 -19.23 27.50
C SER A 480 29.08 -19.76 27.43
N THR A 481 29.33 -20.87 26.74
CA THR A 481 30.68 -21.47 26.65
C THR A 481 31.10 -21.75 25.20
N ASN A 482 30.18 -22.24 24.38
CA ASN A 482 30.42 -22.73 23.05
C ASN A 482 29.52 -22.05 22.02
N TYR A 483 30.12 -21.73 20.88
CA TYR A 483 29.41 -21.41 19.65
C TYR A 483 28.73 -22.66 19.12
N GLN A 484 27.46 -22.55 18.76
CA GLN A 484 26.62 -23.68 18.37
C GLN A 484 26.55 -23.83 16.84
N ALA A 485 26.71 -25.07 16.38
CA ALA A 485 26.31 -25.50 15.04
C ALA A 485 24.96 -26.25 15.05
N SER A 486 24.48 -26.61 16.24
CA SER A 486 23.26 -27.38 16.43
C SER A 486 22.03 -26.58 16.01
N VAL A 487 21.04 -27.32 15.52
CA VAL A 487 19.74 -26.79 15.09
C VAL A 487 18.64 -27.59 15.77
N GLU A 488 17.60 -26.90 16.22
CA GLU A 488 16.44 -27.50 16.87
C GLU A 488 15.17 -27.10 16.14
N ARG A 489 14.24 -28.04 15.99
CA ARG A 489 12.92 -27.86 15.37
C ARG A 489 11.84 -27.96 16.44
N PHE A 490 10.89 -27.04 16.41
CA PHE A 490 9.69 -27.03 17.23
C PHE A 490 8.45 -27.06 16.34
N ASP A 491 7.62 -28.08 16.53
CA ASP A 491 6.26 -28.11 16.00
C ASP A 491 5.30 -27.78 17.15
N PRO A 492 4.56 -26.66 17.09
CA PRO A 492 3.62 -26.29 18.14
C PRO A 492 2.53 -27.33 18.41
N ARG A 493 2.23 -28.21 17.46
CA ARG A 493 1.25 -29.31 17.62
C ARG A 493 1.81 -30.47 18.43
N GLU A 494 3.13 -30.68 18.37
CA GLU A 494 3.81 -31.72 19.15
C GLU A 494 4.26 -31.20 20.53
N GLY A 495 4.45 -29.88 20.67
CA GLY A 495 4.82 -29.25 21.94
C GLY A 495 6.22 -29.62 22.44
N LYS A 496 7.13 -30.03 21.56
CA LYS A 496 8.50 -30.39 21.94
C LYS A 496 9.54 -29.96 20.91
N TRP A 497 10.76 -29.69 21.40
CA TRP A 497 11.92 -29.41 20.56
C TRP A 497 12.64 -30.69 20.19
N GLN A 498 12.97 -30.85 18.91
CA GLN A 498 13.72 -31.98 18.37
C GLN A 498 15.01 -31.51 17.73
N SER A 499 16.10 -32.24 17.91
CA SER A 499 17.35 -31.96 17.22
C SER A 499 17.26 -32.37 15.75
N VAL A 500 17.79 -31.52 14.87
CA VAL A 500 17.91 -31.77 13.44
C VAL A 500 19.37 -31.65 13.01
N PRO A 501 19.73 -32.06 11.77
CA PRO A 501 21.11 -32.03 11.31
C PRO A 501 21.78 -30.67 11.52
N SER A 502 22.96 -30.72 12.14
CA SER A 502 23.73 -29.52 12.48
C SER A 502 24.37 -28.89 11.25
N MET A 503 24.59 -27.59 11.32
CA MET A 503 25.35 -26.84 10.32
C MET A 503 26.79 -27.36 10.22
N SER A 504 27.41 -27.15 9.06
CA SER A 504 28.82 -27.49 8.82
C SER A 504 29.78 -26.64 9.66
N SER A 505 29.38 -25.41 10.00
CA SER A 505 30.15 -24.47 10.81
C SER A 505 29.36 -24.00 12.03
N LYS A 506 30.07 -23.71 13.12
CA LYS A 506 29.48 -23.04 14.29
C LYS A 506 29.17 -21.59 13.92
N ARG A 507 27.97 -21.10 14.25
CA ARG A 507 27.55 -19.74 13.89
C ARG A 507 26.74 -19.11 15.02
N SER A 508 27.22 -17.98 15.52
CA SER A 508 26.42 -17.05 16.33
C SER A 508 26.20 -15.76 15.55
N SER A 509 25.12 -15.02 15.84
CA SER A 509 24.83 -13.73 15.19
C SER A 509 24.78 -13.82 13.66
N CYS A 510 24.42 -14.99 13.13
CA CYS A 510 24.15 -15.21 11.71
C CYS A 510 22.79 -14.62 11.34
N GLY A 511 22.54 -14.46 10.04
CA GLY A 511 21.21 -14.19 9.53
C GLY A 511 20.56 -15.46 8.99
N VAL A 512 19.26 -15.60 9.21
CA VAL A 512 18.49 -16.78 8.77
C VAL A 512 17.20 -16.37 8.10
N ALA A 513 16.91 -16.94 6.93
CA ALA A 513 15.62 -16.79 6.27
C ALA A 513 15.15 -18.11 5.66
N ALA A 514 13.83 -18.29 5.61
CA ALA A 514 13.19 -19.40 4.93
C ALA A 514 12.75 -18.96 3.53
N LEU A 515 13.08 -19.77 2.52
CA LEU A 515 12.64 -19.53 1.15
C LEU A 515 12.52 -20.86 0.39
N ASP A 516 11.39 -21.06 -0.29
CA ASP A 516 11.12 -22.23 -1.15
C ASP A 516 11.44 -23.58 -0.50
N GLY A 517 11.02 -23.78 0.75
CA GLY A 517 11.24 -25.04 1.50
C GLY A 517 12.67 -25.26 1.98
N HIS A 518 13.52 -24.23 1.92
CA HIS A 518 14.89 -24.27 2.42
C HIS A 518 15.07 -23.24 3.54
N LEU A 519 15.95 -23.56 4.51
CA LEU A 519 16.43 -22.59 5.50
C LEU A 519 17.84 -22.15 5.12
N TYR A 520 18.01 -20.87 4.87
CA TYR A 520 19.32 -20.28 4.57
C TYR A 520 19.92 -19.72 5.84
N CYS A 521 21.17 -20.06 6.12
CA CYS A 521 21.96 -19.51 7.21
C CYS A 521 23.24 -18.88 6.64
N VAL A 522 23.40 -17.58 6.82
CA VAL A 522 24.46 -16.80 6.18
C VAL A 522 25.24 -15.97 7.21
N GLY A 523 26.55 -15.88 6.98
CA GLY A 523 27.47 -15.14 7.84
C GLY A 523 27.50 -15.63 9.29
N GLY A 524 27.63 -14.68 10.21
CA GLY A 524 27.80 -14.91 11.64
C GLY A 524 29.26 -14.88 12.08
N ASN A 525 29.47 -15.30 13.32
CA ASN A 525 30.78 -15.45 13.96
C ASN A 525 30.92 -16.88 14.52
N ASP A 526 32.01 -17.55 14.16
CA ASP A 526 32.35 -18.92 14.56
C ASP A 526 33.14 -19.00 15.89
N GLY A 527 33.44 -17.85 16.48
CA GLY A 527 34.28 -17.66 17.66
C GLY A 527 35.68 -17.14 17.35
N THR A 528 36.09 -17.16 16.08
CA THR A 528 37.39 -16.67 15.62
C THR A 528 37.26 -15.52 14.65
N MET A 529 36.34 -15.59 13.68
CA MET A 529 36.21 -14.59 12.62
C MET A 529 34.78 -14.34 12.19
N CYS A 530 34.57 -13.13 11.68
CA CYS A 530 33.34 -12.79 10.98
C CYS A 530 33.29 -13.51 9.63
N MET A 531 32.18 -14.17 9.34
CA MET A 531 32.01 -15.04 8.18
C MET A 531 31.23 -14.33 7.06
N SER A 532 31.58 -14.63 5.80
CA SER A 532 30.75 -14.33 4.63
C SER A 532 30.12 -15.58 4.01
N SER A 533 30.53 -16.77 4.46
CA SER A 533 30.00 -18.04 3.95
C SER A 533 28.54 -18.24 4.37
N GLY A 534 27.80 -19.00 3.56
CA GLY A 534 26.45 -19.42 3.85
C GLY A 534 26.21 -20.88 3.50
N GLU A 535 25.18 -21.43 4.10
CA GLU A 535 24.70 -22.79 3.85
C GLU A 535 23.17 -22.79 3.90
N LYS A 536 22.55 -23.70 3.14
CA LYS A 536 21.09 -23.88 3.14
C LYS A 536 20.73 -25.31 3.53
N LEU A 537 19.71 -25.47 4.35
CA LEU A 537 19.15 -26.77 4.72
C LEU A 537 17.96 -27.06 3.80
N ASN A 538 18.02 -28.16 3.07
CA ASN A 538 16.84 -28.72 2.42
C ASN A 538 16.02 -29.51 3.44
N ILE A 539 14.80 -29.07 3.74
CA ILE A 539 13.98 -29.62 4.82
C ILE A 539 13.43 -31.01 4.49
N ARG A 540 13.25 -31.33 3.21
CA ARG A 540 12.79 -32.66 2.79
C ARG A 540 13.89 -33.71 2.89
N ARG A 541 15.13 -33.33 2.55
CA ARG A 541 16.31 -34.21 2.60
C ARG A 541 17.02 -34.18 3.95
N MET A 542 16.72 -33.17 4.77
CA MET A 542 17.41 -32.86 6.03
C MET A 542 18.93 -32.81 5.84
N ALA A 543 19.39 -32.13 4.79
CA ALA A 543 20.80 -32.02 4.43
C ALA A 543 21.21 -30.58 4.15
N TRP A 544 22.37 -30.18 4.68
CA TRP A 544 22.98 -28.88 4.45
C TRP A 544 23.78 -28.86 3.15
N GLU A 545 23.64 -27.79 2.39
CA GLU A 545 24.34 -27.54 1.14
C GLU A 545 24.98 -26.15 1.19
N PRO A 546 26.25 -25.97 0.78
CA PRO A 546 26.89 -24.67 0.76
C PRO A 546 26.27 -23.77 -0.32
N ILE A 547 26.22 -22.46 -0.05
CA ILE A 547 25.85 -21.44 -1.04
C ILE A 547 27.03 -20.47 -1.28
N SER A 548 26.93 -19.65 -2.33
CA SER A 548 27.95 -18.62 -2.61
C SER A 548 28.12 -17.69 -1.41
N ALA A 549 29.37 -17.34 -1.10
CA ALA A 549 29.67 -16.39 -0.04
C ALA A 549 29.22 -14.96 -0.41
N MET A 550 28.80 -14.20 0.60
CA MET A 550 28.56 -12.75 0.49
C MET A 550 29.86 -12.01 0.14
N HIS A 551 29.74 -10.83 -0.45
CA HIS A 551 30.88 -9.95 -0.70
C HIS A 551 31.49 -9.45 0.60
N ASN A 552 30.64 -9.05 1.55
CA ASN A 552 31.08 -8.61 2.86
C ASN A 552 30.92 -9.74 3.89
N ARG A 553 31.86 -9.81 4.83
CA ARG A 553 31.69 -10.58 6.06
C ARG A 553 30.64 -9.88 6.91
N ARG A 554 29.71 -10.62 7.51
CA ARG A 554 28.62 -10.04 8.29
C ARG A 554 28.31 -10.86 9.53
N ALA A 555 28.37 -10.23 10.70
CA ALA A 555 27.80 -10.71 11.95
C ALA A 555 26.80 -9.68 12.47
N THR A 556 25.80 -10.11 13.25
CA THR A 556 24.72 -9.24 13.79
C THR A 556 23.90 -8.52 12.72
N HIS A 557 23.96 -9.00 11.48
CA HIS A 557 23.09 -8.57 10.40
C HIS A 557 21.75 -9.29 10.53
N GLU A 558 20.77 -8.83 9.76
CA GLU A 558 19.50 -9.53 9.61
C GLU A 558 19.32 -10.00 8.17
N VAL A 559 18.55 -11.07 8.00
CA VAL A 559 18.30 -11.66 6.69
C VAL A 559 16.82 -11.90 6.51
N VAL A 560 16.28 -11.45 5.40
CA VAL A 560 14.86 -11.61 5.06
C VAL A 560 14.69 -12.18 3.68
N ALA A 561 13.60 -12.92 3.46
CA ALA A 561 13.22 -13.41 2.15
C ALA A 561 12.06 -12.58 1.58
N ILE A 562 12.18 -12.15 0.33
CA ILE A 562 11.20 -11.32 -0.35
C ILE A 562 11.29 -11.56 -1.87
N ASN A 563 10.14 -11.70 -2.53
CA ASN A 563 10.05 -11.90 -4.00
C ASN A 563 10.99 -12.99 -4.56
N GLY A 564 11.17 -14.11 -3.86
CA GLY A 564 12.03 -15.21 -4.32
C GLY A 564 13.53 -14.98 -4.13
N HIS A 565 13.94 -13.90 -3.46
CA HIS A 565 15.33 -13.52 -3.19
C HIS A 565 15.56 -13.38 -1.69
N ILE A 566 16.82 -13.36 -1.29
CA ILE A 566 17.25 -13.21 0.10
C ILE A 566 18.07 -11.95 0.25
N TYR A 567 17.74 -11.11 1.23
CA TYR A 567 18.43 -9.84 1.47
C TYR A 567 19.17 -9.91 2.80
N ALA A 568 20.46 -9.61 2.79
CA ALA A 568 21.30 -9.47 3.98
C ALA A 568 21.55 -7.99 4.29
N LEU A 569 21.09 -7.54 5.46
CA LEU A 569 21.04 -6.11 5.82
C LEU A 569 21.99 -5.77 6.96
N GLY A 570 22.89 -4.81 6.72
CA GLY A 570 23.74 -4.22 7.76
C GLY A 570 24.65 -5.23 8.46
N GLY A 571 24.74 -5.12 9.78
CA GLY A 571 25.63 -5.92 10.62
C GLY A 571 27.00 -5.28 10.83
N THR A 572 28.00 -6.11 11.12
CA THR A 572 29.41 -5.73 11.23
C THR A 572 30.30 -6.71 10.48
N ASP A 573 31.35 -6.19 9.85
CA ASP A 573 32.40 -6.99 9.21
C ASP A 573 33.47 -7.49 10.18
N GLY A 574 33.34 -7.19 11.49
CA GLY A 574 34.32 -7.45 12.54
C GLY A 574 35.12 -6.21 12.95
N SER A 575 35.03 -5.12 12.18
CA SER A 575 35.71 -3.85 12.44
C SER A 575 34.75 -2.65 12.43
N SER A 576 33.84 -2.61 11.46
CA SER A 576 32.95 -1.49 11.20
C SER A 576 31.50 -1.93 11.17
N SER A 577 30.58 -1.03 11.54
CA SER A 577 29.15 -1.23 11.30
C SER A 577 28.83 -0.95 9.83
N LEU A 578 28.03 -1.82 9.23
CA LEU A 578 27.68 -1.79 7.82
C LEU A 578 26.32 -1.13 7.61
N ASN A 579 26.19 -0.39 6.50
CA ASN A 579 24.91 0.03 5.94
C ASN A 579 24.63 -0.65 4.59
N SER A 580 25.59 -1.42 4.06
CA SER A 580 25.44 -2.13 2.80
C SER A 580 24.39 -3.23 2.91
N VAL A 581 23.73 -3.49 1.78
CA VAL A 581 22.70 -4.50 1.64
C VAL A 581 23.06 -5.36 0.44
N GLU A 582 22.95 -6.67 0.60
CA GLU A 582 23.24 -7.64 -0.47
C GLU A 582 22.00 -8.50 -0.72
N GLU A 583 21.65 -8.65 -1.99
CA GLU A 583 20.58 -9.52 -2.48
C GLU A 583 21.20 -10.81 -3.03
N TYR A 584 20.64 -11.95 -2.66
CA TYR A 584 21.01 -13.27 -3.16
C TYR A 584 19.91 -13.80 -4.07
N ASP A 585 20.30 -14.16 -5.29
CA ASP A 585 19.47 -14.90 -6.24
C ASP A 585 19.75 -16.42 -6.09
N PRO A 586 18.80 -17.21 -5.56
CA PRO A 586 18.95 -18.66 -5.44
C PRO A 586 19.09 -19.39 -6.78
N LYS A 587 18.59 -18.82 -7.89
CA LYS A 587 18.65 -19.45 -9.22
C LYS A 587 20.06 -19.43 -9.78
N CYS A 588 20.76 -18.30 -9.60
CA CYS A 588 22.13 -18.12 -10.07
C CYS A 588 23.18 -18.47 -9.01
N ASN A 589 22.77 -18.66 -7.74
CA ASN A 589 23.65 -18.82 -6.58
C ASN A 589 24.70 -17.70 -6.52
N LYS A 590 24.24 -16.45 -6.53
CA LYS A 590 25.08 -15.24 -6.50
C LYS A 590 24.48 -14.16 -5.63
N TRP A 591 25.37 -13.39 -5.00
CA TRP A 591 25.03 -12.15 -4.32
C TRP A 591 25.22 -10.95 -5.26
N ILE A 592 24.43 -9.91 -5.06
CA ILE A 592 24.48 -8.63 -5.77
C ILE A 592 24.33 -7.51 -4.73
N LEU A 593 25.09 -6.43 -4.86
CA LEU A 593 24.93 -5.25 -4.00
C LEU A 593 23.73 -4.41 -4.47
N VAL A 594 22.84 -4.09 -3.55
CA VAL A 594 21.69 -3.19 -3.78
C VAL A 594 21.85 -1.89 -2.99
N LYS A 595 20.87 -0.98 -3.06
CA LYS A 595 20.97 0.30 -2.35
C LYS A 595 21.23 0.12 -0.85
N SER A 596 22.30 0.76 -0.38
CA SER A 596 22.64 0.82 1.05
C SER A 596 21.63 1.64 1.84
N MET A 597 21.42 1.27 3.10
CA MET A 597 20.69 2.06 4.09
C MET A 597 21.38 3.42 4.32
N ALA A 598 20.63 4.43 4.79
CA ALA A 598 21.24 5.72 5.10
C ALA A 598 22.15 5.61 6.33
N SER A 599 21.73 4.85 7.34
CA SER A 599 22.48 4.65 8.58
C SER A 599 23.20 3.31 8.61
N ARG A 600 24.39 3.28 9.22
CA ARG A 600 25.12 2.04 9.54
C ARG A 600 24.49 1.39 10.77
N ARG A 601 24.08 0.13 10.64
CA ARG A 601 23.30 -0.57 11.68
C ARG A 601 23.84 -1.98 11.90
N SER A 602 24.51 -2.17 13.03
CA SER A 602 24.83 -3.48 13.58
C SER A 602 23.76 -3.92 14.58
N SER A 603 23.57 -5.23 14.75
CA SER A 603 22.47 -5.79 15.56
C SER A 603 21.10 -5.19 15.20
N VAL A 604 20.89 -4.99 13.90
CA VAL A 604 19.64 -4.46 13.31
C VAL A 604 18.57 -5.54 13.34
N GLY A 605 17.33 -5.15 13.59
CA GLY A 605 16.19 -6.03 13.35
C GLY A 605 15.56 -5.71 12.00
N ALA A 606 15.10 -6.72 11.27
CA ALA A 606 14.44 -6.53 10.00
C ALA A 606 13.27 -7.50 9.82
N ALA A 607 12.26 -7.04 9.08
CA ALA A 607 11.11 -7.85 8.70
C ALA A 607 10.54 -7.37 7.37
N VAL A 608 9.72 -8.22 6.75
CA VAL A 608 9.01 -7.91 5.52
C VAL A 608 7.53 -7.70 5.83
N LEU A 609 6.93 -6.68 5.24
CA LEU A 609 5.48 -6.49 5.23
C LEU A 609 4.99 -6.04 3.87
N ASP A 610 3.80 -6.53 3.52
CA ASP A 610 3.06 -6.06 2.36
C ASP A 610 2.30 -4.77 2.71
N CYS A 611 2.64 -3.68 2.05
CA CYS A 611 2.09 -2.35 2.30
C CYS A 611 1.45 -1.76 1.04
N ILE A 612 0.39 -0.98 1.22
CA ILE A 612 -0.28 -0.23 0.15
C ILE A 612 -0.02 1.25 0.39
N ASN A 613 0.46 1.96 -0.64
CA ASN A 613 0.62 3.41 -0.63
C ASN A 613 1.48 3.95 0.53
N ILE A 614 2.41 3.16 1.10
CA ILE A 614 3.26 3.62 2.20
C ILE A 614 4.03 4.89 1.84
N GLU A 615 4.51 5.00 0.60
CA GLU A 615 5.19 6.21 0.12
C GLU A 615 4.31 7.45 0.13
N HIS A 616 3.01 7.30 -0.12
CA HIS A 616 2.05 8.41 -0.04
C HIS A 616 1.83 8.83 1.42
N VAL A 617 1.62 7.86 2.32
CA VAL A 617 1.50 8.10 3.77
C VAL A 617 2.73 8.84 4.29
N LEU A 618 3.94 8.38 3.93
CA LEU A 618 5.20 9.00 4.35
C LEU A 618 5.38 10.43 3.81
N ARG A 619 4.85 10.74 2.61
CA ARG A 619 4.85 12.11 2.07
C ARG A 619 3.89 13.01 2.84
N GLN A 620 2.70 12.53 3.19
CA GLN A 620 1.74 13.29 3.98
C GLN A 620 2.26 13.59 5.39
N THR A 621 2.86 12.60 6.07
CA THR A 621 3.40 12.81 7.42
C THR A 621 4.49 13.89 7.43
N ARG A 622 5.35 13.94 6.39
CA ARG A 622 6.41 14.94 6.25
C ARG A 622 5.90 16.37 6.03
N LEU A 623 4.70 16.52 5.46
CA LEU A 623 4.08 17.84 5.27
C LEU A 623 3.38 18.34 6.54
N SER A 624 2.99 17.42 7.44
CA SER A 624 2.35 17.74 8.71
C SER A 624 3.32 17.92 9.90
N SER A 625 4.59 17.53 9.73
CA SER A 625 5.68 17.68 10.70
C SER A 625 6.57 18.87 10.35
#